data_AF-A0A1X0T3V3-F1
#
_entry.id   AF-A0A1X0T3V3-F1
#
_cell.length_a   1.000
_cell.length_b   1.000
_cell.length_c   1.000
_cell.angle_alpha   90.00
_cell.angle_beta   90.00
_cell.angle_gamma   90.00
#
_symmetry.space_group_name_H-M   'P 1'
#
loop_
_entity.id
_entity.type
_entity.pdbx_description
1 polymer ?
#
loop_
_entity_poly.entity_id
_entity_poly.type
_entity_poly.pdbx_seq_one_letter_code
_entity_poly.pdbx_strand_id
1 'polypeptide(L)'
;MADYLHVLALALMPAFGNFAGGVVAELIPTSRRMLNRALHAAAGIVTAVVAVELMPEALGGSAPPWAIVVGLCLGGAFYVLVEWFVDLMQGGDEDAAGAWMIYVAVAIDLFSDGLMIGVGSVVSFGLAFILALGQIMADVPEGFATIANFKEKGASRRRRIVLSASFVVPGLLGASIGFWLLRGQGER
;
A
#
# COMPACT_ATOMS: atom_id res chain seq x y z
N MET A 1 -15.41 8.16 21.34
CA MET A 1 -14.55 6.95 21.41
C MET A 1 -15.05 5.87 20.47
N ALA A 2 -16.37 5.64 20.39
CA ALA A 2 -16.95 4.74 19.40
C ALA A 2 -16.51 5.08 17.97
N ASP A 3 -16.53 6.35 17.56
CA ASP A 3 -16.16 6.76 16.20
C ASP A 3 -14.72 6.39 15.85
N TYR A 4 -13.79 6.62 16.78
CA TYR A 4 -12.39 6.25 16.60
C TYR A 4 -12.18 4.73 16.47
N LEU A 5 -12.96 3.92 17.20
CA LEU A 5 -12.91 2.46 17.05
C LEU A 5 -13.42 2.02 15.66
N HIS A 6 -14.42 2.70 15.09
CA HIS A 6 -14.86 2.43 13.72
C HIS A 6 -13.76 2.79 12.71
N VAL A 7 -13.04 3.91 12.92
CA VAL A 7 -11.90 4.27 12.07
C VAL A 7 -10.84 3.18 12.07
N LEU A 8 -10.44 2.71 13.26
CA LEU A 8 -9.46 1.65 13.38
C LEU A 8 -9.97 0.34 12.77
N ALA A 9 -11.24 0.00 12.94
CA ALA A 9 -11.84 -1.18 12.33
C ALA A 9 -11.86 -1.11 10.79
N LEU A 10 -12.13 0.07 10.23
CA LEU A 10 -12.06 0.30 8.78
C LEU A 10 -10.62 0.24 8.28
N ALA A 11 -9.66 0.82 9.00
CA ALA A 11 -8.23 0.77 8.65
C ALA A 11 -7.62 -0.64 8.76
N LEU A 12 -8.24 -1.54 9.54
CA LEU A 12 -7.86 -2.95 9.57
C LEU A 12 -8.27 -3.72 8.30
N MET A 13 -9.22 -3.21 7.50
CA MET A 13 -9.65 -3.88 6.28
C MET A 13 -8.53 -3.94 5.22
N PRO A 14 -7.90 -2.82 4.81
CA PRO A 14 -6.71 -2.83 3.93
C PRO A 14 -5.62 -3.80 4.41
N ALA A 15 -5.24 -3.66 5.69
CA ALA A 15 -4.21 -4.49 6.30
C ALA A 15 -4.59 -5.99 6.35
N PHE A 16 -5.88 -6.31 6.47
CA PHE A 16 -6.38 -7.68 6.36
C PHE A 16 -6.25 -8.22 4.93
N GLY A 17 -6.58 -7.41 3.91
CA GLY A 17 -6.35 -7.76 2.51
C GLY A 17 -4.89 -8.10 2.25
N ASN A 18 -3.99 -7.20 2.67
CA ASN A 18 -2.55 -7.37 2.55
C ASN A 18 -2.05 -8.63 3.27
N PHE A 19 -2.49 -8.85 4.52
CA PHE A 19 -2.12 -10.04 5.28
C PHE A 19 -2.64 -11.33 4.62
N ALA A 20 -3.87 -11.34 4.11
CA ALA A 20 -4.45 -12.48 3.40
C ALA A 20 -3.64 -12.81 2.14
N GLY A 21 -3.24 -11.79 1.37
CA GLY A 21 -2.30 -11.92 0.25
C GLY A 21 -0.98 -12.59 0.65
N GLY A 22 -0.39 -12.14 1.75
CA GLY A 22 0.85 -12.70 2.30
C GLY A 22 0.70 -14.16 2.73
N VAL A 23 -0.42 -14.52 3.35
CA VAL A 23 -0.74 -15.92 3.71
C VAL A 23 -0.91 -16.79 2.47
N VAL A 24 -1.55 -16.29 1.42
CA VAL A 24 -1.68 -17.00 0.13
C VAL A 24 -0.29 -17.27 -0.46
N ALA A 25 0.63 -16.30 -0.41
CA ALA A 25 2.02 -16.49 -0.86
C ALA A 25 2.78 -17.54 -0.04
N GLU A 26 2.45 -17.73 1.24
CA GLU A 26 3.00 -18.80 2.07
C GLU A 26 2.49 -20.18 1.68
N LEU A 27 1.17 -20.31 1.47
CA LEU A 27 0.50 -21.58 1.21
C LEU A 27 0.77 -22.15 -0.17
N ILE A 28 1.01 -21.30 -1.18
CA ILE A 28 1.22 -21.76 -2.55
C ILE A 28 2.72 -21.91 -2.85
N PRO A 29 3.17 -22.99 -3.52
CA PRO A 29 4.54 -23.11 -3.99
C PRO A 29 4.88 -22.02 -5.01
N THR A 30 5.79 -21.13 -4.63
CA THR A 30 6.24 -20.01 -5.46
C THR A 30 7.24 -20.51 -6.51
N SER A 31 6.76 -20.97 -7.66
CA SER A 31 7.62 -21.16 -8.84
C SER A 31 7.93 -19.81 -9.50
N ARG A 32 9.09 -19.67 -10.15
CA ARG A 32 9.44 -18.44 -10.91
C ARG A 32 8.35 -18.01 -11.89
N ARG A 33 7.68 -18.95 -12.55
CA ARG A 33 6.57 -18.65 -13.47
C ARG A 33 5.35 -18.07 -12.75
N MET A 34 5.05 -18.57 -11.55
CA MET A 34 3.92 -18.11 -10.76
C MET A 34 4.21 -16.75 -10.12
N LEU A 35 5.45 -16.53 -9.68
CA LEU A 35 5.91 -15.21 -9.25
C LEU A 35 5.81 -14.20 -10.38
N ASN A 36 6.31 -14.52 -11.58
CA ASN A 36 6.23 -13.59 -12.72
C ASN A 36 4.77 -13.26 -13.09
N ARG A 37 3.88 -14.26 -13.04
CA ARG A 37 2.43 -14.05 -13.23
C ARG A 37 1.83 -13.16 -12.15
N ALA A 38 2.23 -13.35 -10.89
CA ALA A 38 1.76 -12.54 -9.79
C ALA A 38 2.29 -11.10 -9.86
N LEU A 39 3.54 -10.89 -10.26
CA LEU A 39 4.11 -9.56 -10.49
C LEU A 39 3.39 -8.84 -11.64
N HIS A 40 3.10 -9.52 -12.75
CA HIS A 40 2.29 -8.94 -13.82
C HIS A 40 0.85 -8.67 -13.39
N ALA A 41 0.25 -9.54 -12.57
CA ALA A 41 -1.08 -9.31 -12.01
C ALA A 41 -1.10 -8.12 -11.04
N ALA A 42 -0.10 -8.01 -10.16
CA ALA A 42 0.07 -6.88 -9.24
C ALA A 42 0.27 -5.57 -10.01
N ALA A 43 1.15 -5.54 -11.01
CA ALA A 43 1.34 -4.39 -11.88
C ALA A 43 0.03 -3.99 -12.59
N GLY A 44 -0.74 -4.96 -13.07
CA GLY A 44 -2.05 -4.73 -13.68
C GLY A 44 -3.06 -4.15 -12.70
N ILE A 45 -3.11 -4.65 -11.47
CA ILE A 45 -4.04 -4.18 -10.43
C ILE A 45 -3.67 -2.78 -9.96
N VAL A 46 -2.40 -2.50 -9.66
CA VAL A 46 -1.92 -1.16 -9.32
C VAL A 46 -2.23 -0.17 -10.44
N THR A 47 -2.01 -0.56 -11.70
CA THR A 47 -2.38 0.28 -12.85
C THR A 47 -3.88 0.55 -12.92
N ALA A 48 -4.71 -0.46 -12.61
CA ALA A 48 -6.16 -0.31 -12.57
C ALA A 48 -6.63 0.60 -11.43
N VAL A 49 -6.06 0.47 -10.23
CA VAL A 49 -6.35 1.34 -9.08
C VAL A 49 -5.97 2.78 -9.41
N VAL A 50 -4.78 2.99 -9.98
CA VAL A 50 -4.36 4.33 -10.45
C VAL A 50 -5.38 4.91 -11.43
N ALA A 51 -5.88 4.10 -12.37
CA ALA A 51 -6.82 4.56 -13.39
C ALA A 51 -8.25 4.79 -12.87
N VAL A 52 -8.72 4.00 -11.90
CA VAL A 52 -10.12 3.98 -11.44
C VAL A 52 -10.32 4.85 -10.20
N GLU A 53 -9.32 4.97 -9.34
CA GLU A 53 -9.45 5.68 -8.07
C GLU A 53 -8.60 6.96 -8.06
N LEU A 54 -7.29 6.84 -8.30
CA LEU A 54 -6.37 7.98 -8.17
C LEU A 54 -6.55 9.02 -9.28
N MET A 55 -6.72 8.58 -10.52
CA MET A 55 -6.83 9.49 -11.66
C MET A 55 -8.14 10.30 -11.65
N PRO A 56 -9.32 9.70 -11.39
CA PRO A 56 -10.55 10.47 -11.25
C PRO A 56 -10.51 11.46 -10.08
N GLU A 57 -9.95 11.07 -8.94
CA GLU A 57 -9.79 11.95 -7.78
C GLU A 57 -8.84 13.12 -8.09
N ALA A 58 -7.70 12.83 -8.72
CA ALA A 58 -6.72 13.84 -9.12
C ALA A 58 -7.29 14.85 -10.13
N LEU A 59 -8.09 14.37 -11.10
CA LEU A 59 -8.76 15.20 -12.10
C LEU A 59 -9.98 15.94 -11.55
N GLY A 60 -10.65 15.39 -10.54
CA GLY A 60 -11.78 16.01 -9.86
C GLY A 60 -11.37 17.12 -8.88
N GLY A 61 -10.11 17.12 -8.45
CA GLY A 61 -9.52 18.18 -7.64
C GLY A 61 -9.36 19.51 -8.38
N SER A 62 -8.95 20.55 -7.65
CA SER A 62 -8.69 21.89 -8.21
C SER A 62 -7.35 22.01 -8.95
N ALA A 63 -6.60 20.91 -9.10
CA ALA A 63 -5.30 20.90 -9.75
C ALA A 63 -5.47 20.94 -11.29
N PRO A 64 -4.68 21.76 -12.01
CA PRO A 64 -4.75 21.76 -13.46
C PRO A 64 -4.17 20.46 -14.05
N PRO A 65 -4.69 19.94 -15.18
CA PRO A 65 -4.28 18.62 -15.71
C PRO A 65 -2.78 18.46 -15.96
N TRP A 66 -2.09 19.54 -16.35
CA TRP A 66 -0.63 19.51 -16.56
C TRP A 66 0.14 19.27 -15.24
N ALA A 67 -0.39 19.70 -14.10
CA ALA A 67 0.25 19.49 -12.80
C ALA A 67 0.21 18.01 -12.40
N ILE A 68 -0.86 17.29 -12.77
CA ILE A 68 -0.98 15.83 -12.57
C ILE A 68 0.09 15.11 -13.40
N VAL A 69 0.27 15.50 -14.66
CA VAL A 69 1.31 14.93 -15.54
C VAL A 69 2.71 15.20 -14.97
N VAL A 70 2.98 16.43 -14.54
CA VAL A 70 4.27 16.78 -13.91
C VAL A 70 4.48 15.99 -12.62
N GLY A 71 3.45 15.84 -11.78
CA GLY A 71 3.50 15.04 -10.56
C GLY A 71 3.83 13.58 -10.84
N LEU A 72 3.18 12.96 -11.83
CA LEU A 72 3.47 11.59 -12.27
C LEU A 72 4.92 11.46 -12.76
N CYS A 73 5.38 12.38 -13.61
CA CYS A 73 6.75 12.39 -14.12
C CYS A 73 7.79 12.57 -13.01
N LEU A 74 7.55 13.48 -12.06
CA LEU A 74 8.44 13.71 -10.92
C LEU A 74 8.49 12.49 -10.01
N GLY A 75 7.35 11.85 -9.74
CA GLY A 75 7.28 10.62 -8.96
C GLY A 75 8.05 9.48 -9.64
N GLY A 76 7.87 9.29 -10.95
CA GLY A 76 8.61 8.30 -11.72
C GLY A 76 10.12 8.58 -11.76
N ALA A 77 10.52 9.84 -11.96
CA ALA A 77 11.93 10.24 -11.93
C ALA A 77 12.55 10.03 -10.54
N PHE A 78 11.80 10.31 -9.48
CA PHE A 78 12.22 10.07 -8.11
C PHE A 78 12.43 8.57 -7.85
N TYR A 79 11.51 7.71 -8.31
CA TYR A 79 11.67 6.25 -8.22
C TYR A 79 12.97 5.78 -8.87
N VAL A 80 13.25 6.21 -10.11
CA VAL A 80 14.48 5.85 -10.83
C VAL A 80 15.72 6.35 -10.10
N LEU A 81 15.66 7.55 -9.51
CA LEU A 81 16.78 8.11 -8.76
C LEU A 81 17.06 7.32 -7.47
N VAL A 82 16.02 6.87 -6.78
CA VAL A 82 16.15 5.99 -5.61
C VAL A 82 16.73 4.64 -6.02
N GLU A 83 16.23 4.03 -7.09
CA GLU A 83 16.77 2.76 -7.62
C GLU A 83 18.25 2.89 -7.95
N TRP A 84 18.63 3.97 -8.66
CA TRP A 84 20.03 4.26 -8.96
C TRP A 84 20.90 4.45 -7.72
N PHE A 85 20.39 5.14 -6.69
CA PHE A 85 21.12 5.35 -5.44
C PHE A 85 21.28 4.05 -4.64
N VAL A 86 20.27 3.19 -4.66
CA VAL A 86 20.28 1.87 -4.05
C VAL A 86 21.33 0.99 -4.72
N ASP A 87 21.35 0.93 -6.05
CA ASP A 87 22.34 0.16 -6.82
C ASP A 87 23.76 0.65 -6.55
N LEU A 88 23.95 1.97 -6.45
CA LEU A 88 25.25 2.57 -6.16
C LEU A 88 25.78 2.22 -4.76
N MET A 89 24.88 2.08 -3.78
CA MET A 89 25.23 1.74 -2.40
C MET A 89 25.46 0.23 -2.17
N GLN A 90 24.99 -0.63 -3.06
CA GLN A 90 24.84 -2.07 -2.79
C GLN A 90 25.72 -2.96 -3.64
N GLY A 91 26.99 -2.58 -3.86
CA GLY A 91 27.98 -3.38 -4.60
C GLY A 91 28.26 -4.79 -4.05
N GLY A 92 27.29 -5.71 -4.10
CA GLY A 92 27.42 -7.12 -3.77
C GLY A 92 26.18 -7.87 -3.25
N ASP A 93 24.99 -7.27 -3.03
CA ASP A 93 23.84 -8.00 -2.45
C ASP A 93 22.46 -7.55 -3.01
N GLU A 94 22.35 -7.48 -4.34
CA GLU A 94 21.15 -7.10 -5.12
C GLU A 94 19.87 -7.84 -4.69
N ASP A 95 20.03 -9.08 -4.18
CA ASP A 95 18.91 -9.91 -3.78
C ASP A 95 18.25 -9.45 -2.48
N ALA A 96 18.94 -9.00 -1.43
CA ALA A 96 18.25 -8.65 -0.18
C ALA A 96 17.45 -7.33 -0.29
N ALA A 97 17.95 -6.40 -1.09
CA ALA A 97 17.45 -5.03 -1.12
C ALA A 97 16.12 -4.86 -1.86
N GLY A 98 15.93 -5.55 -2.99
CA GLY A 98 14.66 -5.44 -3.73
C GLY A 98 13.45 -5.86 -2.89
N ALA A 99 13.60 -6.80 -1.95
CA ALA A 99 12.50 -7.21 -1.07
C ALA A 99 12.17 -6.13 -0.04
N TRP A 100 13.20 -5.46 0.47
CA TRP A 100 13.04 -4.34 1.40
C TRP A 100 12.47 -3.10 0.72
N MET A 101 12.83 -2.84 -0.53
CA MET A 101 12.25 -1.76 -1.33
C MET A 101 10.74 -1.95 -1.52
N ILE A 102 10.32 -3.16 -1.93
CA ILE A 102 8.88 -3.49 -2.06
C ILE A 102 8.19 -3.38 -0.70
N TYR A 103 8.81 -3.89 0.37
CA TYR A 103 8.24 -3.78 1.71
C TYR A 103 8.01 -2.33 2.15
N VAL A 104 9.00 -1.45 1.92
CA VAL A 104 8.88 -0.04 2.27
C VAL A 104 7.81 0.65 1.42
N ALA A 105 7.73 0.33 0.12
CA ALA A 105 6.70 0.86 -0.77
C ALA A 105 5.29 0.50 -0.26
N VAL A 106 5.03 -0.78 0.02
CA VAL A 106 3.74 -1.26 0.55
C VAL A 106 3.45 -0.68 1.95
N ALA A 107 4.47 -0.46 2.78
CA ALA A 107 4.29 0.18 4.08
C ALA A 107 3.87 1.66 3.95
N ILE A 108 4.40 2.38 2.97
CA ILE A 108 4.03 3.76 2.67
C ILE A 108 2.62 3.81 2.08
N ASP A 109 2.27 2.87 1.20
CA ASP A 109 0.95 2.77 0.59
C ASP A 109 -0.13 2.53 1.66
N LEU A 110 0.02 1.51 2.49
CA LEU A 110 -0.88 1.23 3.61
C LEU A 110 -1.01 2.39 4.60
N PHE A 111 0.08 3.15 4.80
CA PHE A 111 0.01 4.37 5.61
C PHE A 111 -0.88 5.43 4.96
N SER A 112 -0.72 5.65 3.65
CA SER A 112 -1.56 6.56 2.86
C SER A 112 -3.02 6.12 2.86
N ASP A 113 -3.28 4.83 2.70
CA ASP A 113 -4.60 4.22 2.75
C ASP A 113 -5.28 4.42 4.11
N GLY A 114 -4.53 4.15 5.17
CA GLY A 114 -4.95 4.45 6.53
C GLY A 114 -5.33 5.92 6.67
N LEU A 115 -4.47 6.83 6.21
CA LEU A 115 -4.72 8.27 6.27
C LEU A 115 -6.01 8.64 5.54
N MET A 116 -6.24 8.10 4.34
CA MET A 116 -7.44 8.34 3.55
C MET A 116 -8.71 7.85 4.25
N ILE A 117 -8.69 6.65 4.87
CA ILE A 117 -9.80 6.16 5.71
C ILE A 117 -10.01 7.07 6.93
N GLY A 118 -8.93 7.47 7.59
CA GLY A 118 -8.95 8.37 8.75
C GLY A 118 -9.65 9.69 8.41
N VAL A 119 -9.25 10.32 7.31
CA VAL A 119 -9.89 11.53 6.77
C VAL A 119 -11.33 11.27 6.37
N GLY A 120 -11.58 10.22 5.58
CA GLY A 120 -12.89 9.89 5.05
C GLY A 120 -13.92 9.61 6.15
N SER A 121 -13.47 9.05 7.28
CA SER A 121 -14.33 8.74 8.42
C SER A 121 -14.83 9.99 9.15
N VAL A 122 -14.11 11.11 9.06
CA VAL A 122 -14.55 12.42 9.58
C VAL A 122 -15.67 12.98 8.69
N VAL A 123 -15.63 12.69 7.38
CA VAL A 123 -16.65 13.14 6.42
C VAL A 123 -17.93 12.31 6.56
N SER A 124 -17.83 10.98 6.41
CA SER A 124 -18.93 10.05 6.66
C SER A 124 -18.45 8.61 6.77
N PHE A 125 -19.17 7.80 7.54
CA PHE A 125 -18.91 6.36 7.61
C PHE A 125 -19.01 5.68 6.23
N GLY A 126 -19.99 6.08 5.40
CA GLY A 126 -20.20 5.48 4.09
C GLY A 126 -19.01 5.68 3.13
N LEU A 127 -18.43 6.87 3.12
CA LEU A 127 -17.24 7.17 2.33
C LEU A 127 -16.05 6.33 2.82
N ALA A 128 -15.77 6.34 4.12
CA ALA A 128 -14.67 5.55 4.69
C ALA A 128 -14.82 4.04 4.45
N PHE A 129 -16.05 3.53 4.46
CA PHE A 129 -16.35 2.13 4.19
C PHE A 129 -16.14 1.74 2.73
N ILE A 130 -16.55 2.59 1.78
CA ILE A 130 -16.31 2.35 0.34
C ILE A 130 -14.81 2.36 0.03
N LEU A 131 -14.07 3.32 0.58
CA LEU A 131 -12.61 3.39 0.44
C LEU A 131 -11.95 2.11 0.99
N ALA A 132 -12.30 1.73 2.23
CA ALA A 132 -11.75 0.52 2.85
C ALA A 132 -12.05 -0.75 2.04
N LEU A 133 -13.22 -0.85 1.42
CA LEU A 133 -13.57 -1.97 0.55
C LEU A 133 -12.76 -2.02 -0.75
N GLY A 134 -12.53 -0.86 -1.39
CA GLY A 134 -11.68 -0.77 -2.58
C GLY A 134 -10.26 -1.20 -2.28
N GLN A 135 -9.71 -0.72 -1.16
CA GLN A 135 -8.35 -0.99 -0.71
C GLN A 135 -8.11 -2.48 -0.42
N ILE A 136 -9.04 -3.22 0.19
CA ILE A 136 -8.89 -4.69 0.36
C ILE A 136 -8.52 -5.38 -0.96
N MET A 137 -9.15 -4.98 -2.07
CA MET A 137 -8.91 -5.61 -3.38
C MET A 137 -7.54 -5.24 -3.95
N ALA A 138 -7.05 -4.02 -3.67
CA ALA A 138 -5.73 -3.55 -4.07
C ALA A 138 -4.60 -4.20 -3.24
N ASP A 139 -4.82 -4.35 -1.94
CA ASP A 139 -3.84 -4.82 -0.96
C ASP A 139 -3.51 -6.30 -1.03
N VAL A 140 -4.48 -7.15 -1.40
CA VAL A 140 -4.27 -8.62 -1.49
C VAL A 140 -3.09 -8.96 -2.44
N PRO A 141 -3.03 -8.42 -3.67
CA PRO A 141 -1.87 -8.56 -4.54
C PRO A 141 -0.56 -8.04 -3.93
N GLU A 142 -0.58 -6.90 -3.23
CA GLU A 142 0.63 -6.29 -2.67
C GLU A 142 1.26 -7.15 -1.58
N GLY A 143 0.43 -7.70 -0.70
CA GLY A 143 0.88 -8.61 0.35
C GLY A 143 1.39 -9.92 -0.20
N PHE A 144 0.73 -10.43 -1.24
CA PHE A 144 1.23 -11.59 -1.96
C PHE A 144 2.61 -11.31 -2.55
N ALA A 145 2.76 -10.22 -3.30
CA ALA A 145 4.00 -9.86 -3.99
C ALA A 145 5.16 -9.69 -3.00
N THR A 146 4.92 -8.96 -1.90
CA THR A 146 5.91 -8.74 -0.85
C THR A 146 6.41 -10.05 -0.24
N ILE A 147 5.49 -10.91 0.22
CA ILE A 147 5.87 -12.16 0.88
C ILE A 147 6.46 -13.17 -0.09
N ALA A 148 5.97 -13.23 -1.33
CA ALA A 148 6.54 -14.06 -2.38
C ALA A 148 7.99 -13.65 -2.70
N ASN A 149 8.30 -12.35 -2.72
CA ASN A 149 9.65 -11.83 -2.94
C ASN A 149 10.58 -12.24 -1.79
N PHE A 150 10.19 -12.02 -0.53
CA PHE A 150 10.97 -12.50 0.63
C PHE A 150 11.13 -14.02 0.66
N LYS A 151 10.14 -14.78 0.19
CA LYS A 151 10.19 -16.24 0.11
C LYS A 151 11.17 -16.72 -0.96
N GLU A 152 11.22 -16.07 -2.13
CA GLU A 152 12.22 -16.34 -3.17
C GLU A 152 13.63 -16.07 -2.67
N LYS A 153 13.83 -15.00 -1.89
CA LYS A 153 15.11 -14.60 -1.31
C LYS A 153 15.50 -15.37 -0.03
N GLY A 154 14.82 -16.49 0.24
CA GLY A 154 15.20 -17.41 1.31
C GLY A 154 14.94 -16.90 2.74
N ALA A 155 14.19 -15.81 2.94
CA ALA A 155 13.86 -15.33 4.27
C ALA A 155 13.07 -16.40 5.05
N SER A 156 13.30 -16.55 6.36
CA SER A 156 12.63 -17.58 7.15
C SER A 156 11.12 -17.34 7.26
N ARG A 157 10.33 -18.42 7.32
CA ARG A 157 8.84 -18.34 7.42
C ARG A 157 8.36 -17.47 8.57
N ARG A 158 9.03 -17.53 9.73
CA ARG A 158 8.72 -16.67 10.88
C ARG A 158 8.91 -15.20 10.55
N ARG A 159 10.01 -14.84 9.89
CA ARG A 159 10.30 -13.46 9.48
C ARG A 159 9.24 -12.96 8.50
N ARG A 160 8.84 -13.77 7.52
CA ARG A 160 7.81 -13.42 6.54
C ARG A 160 6.43 -13.18 7.19
N ILE A 161 6.01 -14.03 8.12
CA ILE A 161 4.74 -13.83 8.85
C ILE A 161 4.79 -12.55 9.70
N VAL A 162 5.91 -12.30 10.38
CA VAL A 162 6.09 -11.07 11.18
C VAL A 162 6.05 -9.83 10.28
N LEU A 163 6.72 -9.86 9.13
CA LEU A 163 6.69 -8.76 8.15
C LEU A 163 5.29 -8.54 7.58
N SER A 164 4.55 -9.60 7.30
CA SER A 164 3.15 -9.49 6.85
C SER A 164 2.26 -8.88 7.95
N ALA A 165 2.46 -9.26 9.21
CA ALA A 165 1.68 -8.73 10.33
C ALA A 165 2.07 -7.28 10.68
N SER A 166 3.32 -6.86 10.47
CA SER A 166 3.77 -5.50 10.80
C SER A 166 3.14 -4.44 9.91
N PHE A 167 2.59 -4.80 8.76
CA PHE A 167 1.85 -3.89 7.87
C PHE A 167 0.56 -3.33 8.47
N VAL A 168 0.03 -3.93 9.54
CA VAL A 168 -1.08 -3.33 10.30
C VAL A 168 -0.67 -1.99 10.93
N VAL A 169 0.61 -1.85 11.29
CA VAL A 169 1.12 -0.67 12.01
C VAL A 169 1.05 0.61 11.16
N PRO A 170 1.60 0.67 9.94
CA PRO A 170 1.49 1.88 9.11
C PRO A 170 0.04 2.27 8.83
N GLY A 171 -0.85 1.32 8.53
CA GLY A 171 -2.26 1.61 8.28
C GLY A 171 -2.99 2.21 9.49
N LEU A 172 -2.80 1.65 10.68
CA LEU A 172 -3.39 2.21 11.89
C LEU A 172 -2.78 3.57 12.26
N LEU A 173 -1.49 3.77 12.03
CA LEU A 173 -0.83 5.07 12.24
C LEU A 173 -1.38 6.13 11.30
N GLY A 174 -1.49 5.81 10.00
CA GLY A 174 -2.08 6.70 8.99
C GLY A 174 -3.51 7.09 9.36
N ALA A 175 -4.34 6.12 9.69
CA ALA A 175 -5.75 6.36 10.06
C ALA A 175 -5.90 7.19 11.33
N SER A 176 -5.03 6.95 12.31
CA SER A 176 -4.98 7.77 13.52
C SER A 176 -4.64 9.22 13.18
N ILE A 177 -3.59 9.44 12.39
CA ILE A 177 -3.18 10.79 11.98
C ILE A 177 -4.28 11.47 11.18
N GLY A 178 -4.83 10.81 10.15
CA GLY A 178 -5.88 11.37 9.30
C GLY A 178 -7.14 11.77 10.08
N PHE A 179 -7.58 10.91 10.99
CA PHE A 179 -8.74 11.20 11.85
C PHE A 179 -8.47 12.40 12.78
N TRP A 180 -7.36 12.39 13.52
CA TRP A 180 -7.07 13.45 14.50
C TRP A 180 -6.74 14.80 13.86
N LEU A 181 -6.18 14.81 12.64
CA LEU A 181 -5.88 16.04 11.92
C LEU A 181 -7.14 16.82 11.53
N LEU A 182 -8.22 16.13 11.18
CA LEU A 182 -9.45 16.72 10.63
C LEU A 182 -10.63 16.75 11.61
N ARG A 183 -10.61 15.96 12.68
CA ARG A 183 -11.68 15.90 13.68
C ARG A 183 -12.03 17.26 14.30
N GLY A 184 -11.11 18.22 14.32
CA GLY A 184 -11.33 19.58 14.82
C GLY A 184 -11.74 20.61 13.77
N GLN A 185 -11.81 20.25 12.48
CA GLN A 185 -12.14 21.18 11.38
C GLN A 185 -13.58 21.03 10.86
N GLY A 186 -14.28 19.94 11.20
CA GLY A 186 -15.66 19.69 10.78
C GLY A 186 -16.77 20.41 11.57
N GLU A 187 -16.41 21.24 12.56
CA GLU A 187 -17.36 21.99 13.41
C GLU A 187 -17.45 23.50 13.08
N ARG A 188 -17.13 23.92 11.85
CA ARG A 188 -17.28 25.34 11.42
C ARG A 188 -18.19 25.49 10.22
#